data_AF-A0A840V8J3-F1
#
_entry.id   AF-A0A840V8J3-F1
#
_cell.length_a   1.000
_cell.length_b   1.000
_cell.length_c   1.000
_cell.angle_alpha   90.00
_cell.angle_beta   90.00
_cell.angle_gamma   90.00
#
_symmetry.space_group_name_H-M   'P 1'
#
loop_
_entity.id
_entity.type
_entity.pdbx_description
1 polymer ?
#
loop_
_entity_poly.entity_id
_entity_poly.type
_entity_poly.pdbx_seq_one_letter_code
_entity_poly.pdbx_strand_id
1 'polypeptide(L)'
;MNLMRPLLFLAGALTMGLGVVSMGSLNDPGLLQGALTLGGGWLICAGFSFRSYWHGVIGAGVLGLLGATRCAPAWLKLTREPTAPWEAASFIISAVVLIVVVKALLAERARRTREELLRQD
;
A
#
# COMPACT_ATOMS: atom_id res chain seq x y z
N MET A 1 10.62 -13.76 9.56
CA MET A 1 10.99 -12.34 9.78
C MET A 1 9.81 -11.47 9.40
N ASN A 2 9.29 -10.68 10.36
CA ASN A 2 8.08 -9.86 10.24
C ASN A 2 8.29 -8.62 9.33
N LEU A 3 8.63 -8.84 8.06
CA LEU A 3 8.95 -7.79 7.10
C LEU A 3 7.76 -6.89 6.74
N MET A 4 6.51 -7.35 6.99
CA MET A 4 5.31 -6.58 6.65
C MET A 4 5.20 -5.27 7.42
N ARG A 5 5.53 -5.26 8.71
CA ARG A 5 5.39 -4.06 9.56
C ARG A 5 6.32 -2.93 9.12
N PRO A 6 7.66 -3.15 9.01
CA PRO A 6 8.55 -2.10 8.51
C PRO A 6 8.22 -1.73 7.06
N LEU A 7 7.71 -2.66 6.24
CA LEU A 7 7.28 -2.35 4.88
C LEU A 7 6.06 -1.41 4.83
N LEU A 8 5.08 -1.58 5.72
CA LEU A 8 3.95 -0.64 5.82
C LEU A 8 4.37 0.75 6.32
N PHE A 9 5.28 0.80 7.30
CA PHE A 9 5.86 2.07 7.76
C PHE A 9 6.65 2.75 6.64
N LEU A 10 7.49 1.99 5.93
CA LEU A 10 8.31 2.52 4.84
C LEU A 10 7.45 2.97 3.66
N ALA A 11 6.44 2.20 3.28
CA ALA A 11 5.49 2.58 2.23
C ALA A 11 4.74 3.86 2.61
N GLY A 12 4.24 3.96 3.85
CA GLY A 12 3.58 5.17 4.36
C GLY A 12 4.49 6.40 4.34
N ALA A 13 5.72 6.26 4.83
CA ALA A 13 6.71 7.33 4.86
C ALA A 13 7.15 7.75 3.44
N LEU A 14 7.37 6.80 2.54
CA LEU A 14 7.72 7.07 1.14
C LEU A 14 6.59 7.81 0.42
N THR A 15 5.34 7.39 0.60
CA THR A 15 4.20 8.05 -0.03
C THR A 15 4.00 9.46 0.50
N MET A 16 4.13 9.70 1.81
CA MET A 16 4.12 11.05 2.38
C MET A 16 5.28 11.90 1.83
N GLY A 17 6.50 11.35 1.76
CA GLY A 17 7.66 12.02 1.20
C GLY A 17 7.46 12.42 -0.26
N LEU A 18 6.90 11.51 -1.07
CA LEU A 18 6.50 11.78 -2.46
C LEU A 18 5.52 12.94 -2.56
N GLY A 19 4.52 12.99 -1.67
CA GLY A 19 3.57 14.11 -1.59
C GLY A 19 4.26 15.44 -1.35
N VAL A 20 5.15 15.52 -0.35
CA VAL A 20 5.89 16.75 0.00
C VAL A 20 6.80 17.20 -1.15
N VAL A 21 7.52 16.28 -1.77
CA VAL A 21 8.38 16.59 -2.93
C VAL A 21 7.54 17.05 -4.13
N SER A 22 6.41 16.39 -4.39
CA SER A 22 5.50 16.79 -5.47
C SER A 22 4.93 18.18 -5.28
N MET A 23 4.61 18.58 -4.03
CA MET A 23 4.17 19.94 -3.71
C MET A 23 5.26 20.97 -4.03
N GLY A 24 6.52 20.67 -3.71
CA GLY A 24 7.64 21.54 -4.04
C GLY A 24 7.93 21.68 -5.55
N SER A 25 7.58 20.68 -6.36
CA SER A 25 7.82 20.68 -7.81
C SER A 25 6.64 21.15 -8.65
N LEU A 26 5.41 20.79 -8.28
CA LEU A 26 4.20 21.00 -9.07
C LEU A 26 3.21 21.97 -8.41
N ASN A 27 3.39 22.30 -7.13
CA ASN A 27 2.50 23.16 -6.35
C ASN A 27 1.02 22.72 -6.41
N ASP A 28 0.78 21.41 -6.55
CA ASP A 28 -0.55 20.81 -6.66
C ASP A 28 -1.00 20.28 -5.29
N PRO A 29 -1.98 20.94 -4.62
CA PRO A 29 -2.46 20.51 -3.31
C PRO A 29 -3.24 19.19 -3.37
N GLY A 30 -3.78 18.80 -4.53
CA GLY A 30 -4.54 17.55 -4.69
C GLY A 30 -3.66 16.31 -4.56
N LEU A 31 -2.45 16.36 -5.13
CA LEU A 31 -1.44 15.30 -5.01
C LEU A 31 -0.95 15.16 -3.57
N LEU A 32 -0.69 16.28 -2.89
CA LEU A 32 -0.27 16.27 -1.49
C LEU A 32 -1.35 15.68 -0.58
N GLN A 33 -2.62 16.06 -0.76
CA GLN A 33 -3.74 15.49 0.00
C GLN A 33 -3.88 13.99 -0.25
N GLY A 34 -3.76 13.55 -1.50
CA GLY A 34 -3.77 12.12 -1.85
C GLY A 34 -2.66 11.34 -1.17
N ALA A 35 -1.43 11.86 -1.22
CA ALA A 35 -0.25 11.27 -0.59
C ALA A 35 -0.36 11.21 0.94
N LEU A 36 -0.87 12.26 1.58
CA LEU A 36 -1.12 12.29 3.03
C LEU A 36 -2.21 11.29 3.44
N THR A 37 -3.27 11.16 2.65
CA THR A 37 -4.39 10.25 2.95
C THR A 37 -3.95 8.79 2.82
N LEU A 38 -3.28 8.42 1.72
CA LEU A 38 -2.76 7.06 1.51
C LEU A 38 -1.61 6.73 2.46
N GLY A 39 -0.62 7.62 2.55
CA GLY A 39 0.55 7.43 3.41
C GLY A 39 0.18 7.38 4.89
N GLY A 40 -0.67 8.30 5.35
CA GLY A 40 -1.21 8.31 6.71
C GLY A 40 -2.07 7.07 7.01
N GLY A 41 -2.89 6.65 6.05
CA GLY A 41 -3.67 5.41 6.16
C GLY A 41 -2.80 4.17 6.38
N TRP A 42 -1.67 4.05 5.68
CA TRP A 42 -0.73 2.96 5.88
C TRP A 42 0.04 3.04 7.21
N LEU A 43 0.39 4.24 7.68
CA LEU A 43 0.98 4.41 9.01
C LEU A 43 0.00 3.99 10.12
N ILE A 44 -1.27 4.35 10.00
CA ILE A 44 -2.32 3.91 10.94
C ILE A 44 -2.50 2.40 10.88
N CYS A 45 -2.53 1.80 9.69
CA CYS A 45 -2.61 0.34 9.53
C CYS A 45 -1.39 -0.37 10.14
N ALA A 46 -0.19 0.21 9.99
CA ALA A 46 1.03 -0.30 10.59
C ALA A 46 0.97 -0.23 12.14
N GLY A 47 0.45 0.87 12.68
CA GLY A 47 0.18 1.06 14.11
C GLY A 47 -0.84 0.05 14.65
N PHE A 48 -1.96 -0.15 13.95
CA PHE A 48 -2.96 -1.16 14.33
C PHE A 48 -2.42 -2.59 14.27
N SER A 49 -1.43 -2.88 13.41
CA SER A 49 -0.76 -4.18 13.38
C SER A 49 -0.05 -4.54 14.71
N PHE A 50 0.14 -3.58 15.62
CA PHE A 50 0.63 -3.84 16.98
C PHE A 50 -0.40 -4.49 17.89
N ARG A 51 -1.67 -4.12 17.76
CA ARG A 51 -2.75 -4.72 18.55
C ARG A 51 -3.38 -5.93 17.84
N SER A 52 -3.66 -5.79 16.54
CA SER A 52 -4.29 -6.82 15.72
C SER A 52 -3.61 -6.89 14.37
N TYR A 53 -2.71 -7.87 14.24
CA TYR A 53 -1.90 -8.06 13.04
C TYR A 53 -2.77 -8.15 11.77
N TRP A 54 -3.80 -8.99 11.79
CA TRP A 54 -4.67 -9.22 10.62
C TRP A 54 -5.52 -8.01 10.24
N HIS A 55 -5.98 -7.21 11.21
CA HIS A 55 -6.71 -5.97 10.88
C HIS A 55 -5.82 -4.96 10.18
N GLY A 56 -4.59 -4.77 10.67
CA GLY A 56 -3.61 -3.87 10.03
C GLY A 56 -3.23 -4.34 8.63
N VAL A 57 -3.04 -5.65 8.46
CA VAL A 57 -2.67 -6.26 7.16
C VAL A 57 -3.80 -6.13 6.12
N ILE A 58 -5.04 -6.47 6.50
CA ILE A 58 -6.19 -6.39 5.59
C ILE A 58 -6.48 -4.92 5.26
N GLY A 59 -6.46 -4.02 6.25
CA GLY A 59 -6.64 -2.59 6.03
C GLY A 59 -5.61 -2.01 5.06
N ALA A 60 -4.33 -2.35 5.24
CA ALA A 60 -3.28 -1.92 4.33
C ALA A 60 -3.47 -2.47 2.91
N GLY A 61 -3.96 -3.71 2.77
CA GLY A 61 -4.30 -4.30 1.48
C GLY A 61 -5.42 -3.56 0.76
N VAL A 62 -6.50 -3.19 1.48
CA VAL A 62 -7.61 -2.42 0.92
C VAL A 62 -7.15 -1.03 0.49
N LEU A 63 -6.35 -0.35 1.31
CA LEU A 63 -5.72 0.92 0.95
C LEU A 63 -4.80 0.79 -0.27
N GLY A 64 -4.02 -0.28 -0.36
CA GLY A 64 -3.19 -0.59 -1.53
C GLY A 64 -4.03 -0.80 -2.80
N LEU A 65 -5.18 -1.47 -2.70
CA LEU A 65 -6.10 -1.66 -3.81
C LEU A 65 -6.75 -0.34 -4.26
N LEU A 66 -7.20 0.48 -3.30
CA LEU A 66 -7.77 1.81 -3.58
C LEU A 66 -6.72 2.75 -4.19
N GLY A 67 -5.49 2.73 -3.69
CA GLY A 67 -4.37 3.48 -4.25
C GLY A 67 -4.02 3.03 -5.67
N ALA A 68 -3.93 1.72 -5.90
CA ALA A 68 -3.64 1.15 -7.22
C ALA A 68 -4.74 1.47 -8.24
N THR A 69 -6.02 1.34 -7.86
CA THR A 69 -7.15 1.66 -8.77
C THR A 69 -7.24 3.16 -9.07
N ARG A 70 -7.00 4.02 -8.08
CA ARG A 70 -7.00 5.48 -8.26
C ARG A 70 -5.83 5.96 -9.13
N CYS A 71 -4.67 5.32 -9.02
CA CYS A 71 -3.47 5.68 -9.78
C CYS A 71 -3.32 4.87 -11.10
N ALA A 72 -4.20 3.90 -11.38
CA ALA A 72 -4.21 3.15 -12.63
C ALA A 72 -4.35 4.05 -13.89
N PRO A 73 -5.23 5.07 -13.94
CA PRO A 73 -5.31 5.94 -15.12
C PRO A 73 -4.06 6.79 -15.35
N ALA A 74 -3.19 6.96 -14.35
CA ALA A 74 -1.92 7.68 -14.50
C ALA A 74 -0.98 7.00 -15.51
N TRP A 75 -1.02 5.66 -15.60
CA TRP A 75 -0.24 4.91 -16.59
C TRP A 75 -0.66 5.22 -18.04
N LEU A 76 -1.95 5.51 -18.26
CA LEU A 76 -2.46 5.92 -19.57
C LEU A 76 -2.13 7.39 -19.89
N LYS A 77 -1.86 8.20 -18.85
CA LYS A 77 -1.54 9.62 -18.97
C LYS A 77 -0.05 9.94 -18.83
N LEU A 78 0.81 8.92 -18.70
CA LEU A 78 2.23 9.05 -18.38
C LEU A 78 3.02 9.93 -19.36
N THR A 79 2.54 10.06 -20.59
CA THR A 79 3.16 10.88 -21.65
C THR A 79 2.48 12.23 -21.87
N ARG A 80 1.39 12.54 -21.16
CA ARG A 80 0.54 13.71 -21.42
C ARG A 80 0.49 14.75 -20.29
N GLU A 81 0.70 14.35 -19.03
CA GLU A 81 0.56 15.26 -17.89
C GLU A 81 1.81 15.27 -16.99
N PRO A 82 2.25 16.46 -16.50
CA PRO A 82 3.44 16.59 -15.65
C PRO A 82 3.26 15.98 -14.24
N THR A 83 2.02 15.70 -13.83
CA THR A 83 1.64 15.03 -12.58
C THR A 83 1.77 13.50 -12.67
N ALA A 84 1.73 12.94 -13.89
CA ALA A 84 1.69 11.51 -14.14
C ALA A 84 2.87 10.68 -13.56
N PRO A 85 4.15 11.15 -13.53
CA PRO A 85 5.22 10.36 -12.93
C PRO A 85 5.06 10.17 -11.40
N TRP A 86 4.46 11.15 -10.70
CA TRP A 86 4.24 11.07 -9.25
C TRP A 86 3.07 10.13 -8.90
N GLU A 87 2.02 10.15 -9.71
CA GLU A 87 0.92 9.20 -9.60
C GLU A 87 1.37 7.77 -9.95
N ALA A 88 2.24 7.60 -10.96
CA ALA A 88 2.82 6.31 -11.31
C ALA A 88 3.73 5.75 -10.19
N ALA A 89 4.52 6.61 -9.53
CA ALA A 89 5.29 6.20 -8.36
C ALA A 89 4.37 5.75 -7.20
N SER A 90 3.28 6.49 -6.95
CA SER A 90 2.27 6.13 -5.96
C SER A 90 1.55 4.81 -6.28
N PHE A 91 1.31 4.55 -7.58
CA PHE A 91 0.81 3.26 -8.07
C PHE A 91 1.78 2.13 -7.75
N ILE A 92 3.07 2.28 -8.03
CA ILE A 92 4.08 1.24 -7.78
C ILE A 92 4.11 0.88 -6.29
N ILE A 93 4.14 1.88 -5.40
CA ILE A 93 4.15 1.62 -3.95
C ILE A 93 2.86 0.90 -3.54
N SER A 94 1.70 1.32 -4.05
CA SER A 94 0.40 0.70 -3.76
C SER A 94 0.33 -0.75 -4.25
N ALA A 95 0.84 -1.02 -5.45
CA ALA A 95 0.91 -2.36 -6.03
C ALA A 95 1.85 -3.27 -5.22
N VAL A 96 3.01 -2.77 -4.79
CA VAL A 96 3.94 -3.54 -3.94
C VAL A 96 3.28 -3.92 -2.61
N VAL A 97 2.64 -2.97 -1.93
CA VAL A 97 1.91 -3.24 -0.68
C VAL A 97 0.82 -4.28 -0.91
N LEU A 98 0.02 -4.13 -1.97
CA LEU A 98 -1.04 -5.08 -2.33
C LEU A 98 -0.49 -6.48 -2.58
N ILE A 99 0.57 -6.63 -3.38
CA ILE A 99 1.19 -7.92 -3.68
C ILE A 99 1.70 -8.60 -2.41
N VAL A 100 2.36 -7.84 -1.53
CA VAL A 100 2.88 -8.39 -0.26
C VAL A 100 1.73 -8.85 0.64
N VAL A 101 0.65 -8.08 0.75
CA VAL A 101 -0.53 -8.46 1.53
C VAL A 101 -1.21 -9.71 0.96
N VAL A 102 -1.38 -9.78 -0.37
CA VAL A 102 -1.97 -10.96 -1.04
C VAL A 102 -1.12 -12.19 -0.81
N LYS A 103 0.22 -12.10 -0.92
CA LYS A 103 1.11 -13.22 -0.63
C LYS A 103 1.01 -13.69 0.82
N ALA A 104 0.88 -12.76 1.77
CA ALA A 104 0.68 -13.09 3.18
C ALA A 104 -0.64 -13.82 3.43
N LEU A 105 -1.73 -13.38 2.78
CA LEU A 105 -3.04 -14.03 2.86
C LEU A 105 -3.03 -15.44 2.22
N LEU A 106 -2.37 -15.60 1.07
CA LEU A 106 -2.22 -16.90 0.41
C LEU A 106 -1.39 -17.88 1.25
N ALA A 107 -0.31 -17.40 1.86
CA ALA A 107 0.51 -18.22 2.77
C ALA A 107 -0.28 -18.68 3.99
N GLU A 108 -1.12 -17.81 4.55
CA GLU A 108 -2.00 -18.18 5.66
C GLU A 108 -3.07 -19.19 5.27
N ARG A 109 -3.71 -19.00 4.10
CA ARG A 109 -4.69 -19.95 3.58
C ARG A 109 -4.05 -21.32 3.36
N ALA A 110 -2.85 -21.36 2.78
CA ALA A 110 -2.10 -22.60 2.57
C ALA A 110 -1.71 -23.30 3.89
N ARG A 111 -1.39 -22.54 4.96
CA ARG A 111 -1.16 -23.09 6.30
C ARG A 111 -2.41 -23.77 6.84
N ARG A 112 -3.56 -23.08 6.82
CA ARG A 112 -4.83 -23.62 7.32
C ARG A 112 -5.26 -24.89 6.59
N THR A 113 -5.13 -24.91 5.26
CA THR A 113 -5.45 -26.10 4.47
C THR A 113 -4.54 -27.29 4.82
N ARG A 114 -3.26 -27.07 5.13
CA ARG A 114 -2.35 -28.13 5.59
C ARG A 114 -2.74 -28.66 6.97
N GLU A 115 -3.11 -27.77 7.89
CA GLU A 115 -3.56 -28.16 9.24
C GLU A 115 -4.86 -28.97 9.20
N GLU A 116 -5.79 -28.64 8.29
CA GLU A 116 -7.02 -29.39 8.07
C GLU A 116 -6.73 -30.81 7.55
N LEU A 117 -5.82 -30.96 6.59
CA LEU A 117 -5.43 -32.27 6.04
C LEU A 117 -4.77 -33.16 7.10
N LEU A 118 -3.84 -32.62 7.88
CA LEU A 118 -3.15 -33.37 8.95
C LEU A 118 -4.08 -33.80 10.10
N ARG A 119 -5.27 -33.20 10.20
CA ARG A 119 -6.26 -33.54 11.24
C ARG A 119 -7.23 -34.63 10.78
N GLN A 120 -7.21 -34.98 9.49
CA GLN A 120 -8.04 -36.04 8.90
C GLN A 120 -7.32 -37.39 8.79
N ASP A 121 -6.00 -37.40 8.98
CA ASP A 121 -5.15 -38.60 9.11
C ASP A 121 -5.01 -39.03 10.58
#